data_AF-A0A8R7P2I3-F1
#
_entry.id   AF-A0A8R7P2I3-F1
#
_cell.length_a   1.000
_cell.length_b   1.000
_cell.length_c   1.000
_cell.angle_alpha   90.00
_cell.angle_beta   90.00
_cell.angle_gamma   90.00
#
_symmetry.space_group_name_H-M   'P 1'
#
loop_
_entity.id
_entity.type
_entity.pdbx_description
1 polymer ?
#
loop_
_entity_poly.entity_id
_entity_poly.type
_entity_poly.pdbx_seq_one_letter_code
_entity_poly.pdbx_strand_id
1 'polypeptide(L)' 'MVLHVLSGDDSPEEINKTFIVLIPKIASPKNLAQFRPISLYNVIFKIASKVLANRLKLILPDII' A
#
# COMPACT_ATOMS: atom_id res chain seq x y z
N MET A 1 -16.49 7.41 -1.15
CA MET A 1 -15.51 6.31 -1.27
C MET A 1 -14.36 6.41 -0.27
N VAL A 2 -13.28 7.19 -0.46
CA VAL A 2 -12.16 7.19 0.52
C VAL A 2 -12.62 7.52 1.94
N LEU A 3 -13.45 8.56 2.10
CA LEU A 3 -13.98 8.94 3.41
C LEU A 3 -14.83 7.83 4.03
N HIS A 4 -15.74 7.24 3.25
CA HIS A 4 -16.62 6.16 3.70
C HIS A 4 -15.83 4.92 4.13
N VAL A 5 -14.79 4.54 3.39
CA VAL A 5 -13.89 3.45 3.79
C VAL A 5 -13.19 3.78 5.11
N LEU A 6 -12.73 5.02 5.29
CA LEU A 6 -12.06 5.45 6.53
C LEU A 6 -13.01 5.62 7.72
N SER A 7 -14.30 5.80 7.45
CA SER A 7 -15.37 5.84 8.45
C SER A 7 -15.93 4.45 8.78
N GLY A 8 -15.59 3.43 7.99
CA GLY A 8 -16.11 2.07 8.12
C GLY A 8 -17.44 1.82 7.41
N ASP A 9 -17.92 2.78 6.61
CA ASP A 9 -19.19 2.70 5.88
C ASP A 9 -19.08 1.83 4.60
N ASP A 10 -17.90 1.83 3.97
CA ASP A 10 -17.60 1.06 2.76
C ASP A 10 -16.48 0.03 3.01
N SER A 11 -16.55 -1.14 2.39
CA SER A 11 -15.47 -2.14 2.44
C SER A 11 -14.23 -1.69 1.64
N PRO A 12 -13.00 -1.90 2.16
CA PRO A 12 -11.77 -1.61 1.42
C PRO A 12 -11.40 -2.67 0.37
N GLU A 13 -12.11 -3.79 0.27
CA GLU A 13 -11.73 -4.93 -0.59
C GLU A 13 -11.51 -4.55 -2.05
N GLU A 14 -12.41 -3.75 -2.61
CA GLU A 14 -12.32 -3.31 -4.00
C GLU A 14 -11.10 -2.42 -4.26
N ILE A 15 -10.69 -1.61 -3.28
CA ILE A 15 -9.53 -0.73 -3.39
C ILE A 15 -8.23 -1.41 -2.94
N ASN A 16 -8.30 -2.56 -2.26
CA ASN A 16 -7.11 -3.33 -1.84
C ASN A 16 -6.55 -4.23 -2.95
N LYS A 17 -7.19 -4.26 -4.14
CA LYS A 17 -6.67 -4.95 -5.32
C LYS A 17 -5.35 -4.31 -5.76
N THR A 18 -4.30 -5.13 -5.88
CA THR A 18 -2.95 -4.70 -6.28
C THR A 18 -2.38 -5.61 -7.34
N PHE A 19 -1.62 -5.04 -8.27
CA PHE A 19 -0.78 -5.81 -9.19
C PHE A 19 0.59 -6.00 -8.57
N ILE A 20 1.13 -7.21 -8.59
CA ILE A 20 2.52 -7.46 -8.19
C ILE A 20 3.38 -7.43 -9.44
N VAL A 21 4.35 -6.52 -9.46
CA VAL A 21 5.34 -6.41 -10.55
C VAL A 21 6.70 -6.82 -10.03
N LEU A 22 7.40 -7.66 -10.79
CA LEU A 22 8.75 -8.11 -10.47
C LEU A 22 9.77 -7.21 -11.18
N ILE A 23 10.52 -6.43 -10.41
CA ILE A 23 11.60 -5.60 -10.94
C ILE A 23 12.93 -6.34 -10.79
N PRO A 24 13.71 -6.54 -11.87
CA PRO A 24 15.05 -7.13 -11.78
C PRO A 24 15.96 -6.32 -10.85
N LYS A 25 16.68 -6.99 -9.94
CA LYS A 25 17.73 -6.35 -9.11
C LYS A 25 19.10 -6.36 -9.80
N ILE A 26 19.28 -7.22 -10.80
CA ILE A 26 20.53 -7.42 -11.55
C ILE A 26 20.25 -7.53 -13.05
N ALA A 27 21.28 -7.36 -13.87
CA ALA A 27 21.21 -7.68 -15.29
C ALA A 27 21.02 -9.20 -15.50
N SER A 28 20.10 -9.56 -16.40
CA SER A 28 19.79 -10.95 -16.77
C SER A 28 19.48 -11.88 -15.58
N PRO A 29 18.37 -11.64 -14.85
CA PRO A 29 17.98 -12.48 -13.72
C PRO A 29 17.63 -13.90 -14.17
N LYS A 30 18.09 -14.89 -13.40
CA LYS A 30 17.92 -16.33 -13.64
C LYS A 30 17.01 -17.02 -12.62
N ASN A 31 16.78 -16.41 -11.47
CA ASN A 31 15.90 -16.95 -10.43
C ASN A 31 15.04 -15.86 -9.78
N LEU A 32 13.95 -16.27 -9.12
CA LEU A 32 12.98 -15.34 -8.51
C LEU A 32 13.58 -14.47 -7.39
N ALA A 33 14.58 -15.00 -6.66
CA ALA A 33 15.26 -14.25 -5.61
C ALA A 33 16.03 -13.03 -6.15
N GLN A 34 16.29 -12.95 -7.46
CA GLN A 34 16.93 -11.80 -8.12
C GLN A 34 15.93 -10.71 -8.55
N PHE A 35 14.64 -10.90 -8.31
CA PHE A 35 13.63 -9.86 -8.48
C PHE A 35 13.28 -9.23 -7.15
N ARG A 36 12.87 -7.96 -7.20
CA ARG A 36 12.20 -7.26 -6.12
C ARG A 36 10.71 -7.21 -6.48
N PRO A 37 9.81 -7.83 -5.70
CA PRO A 37 8.38 -7.63 -5.89
C PRO A 37 8.01 -6.20 -5.45
N ILE A 38 7.23 -5.51 -6.28
CA ILE A 38 6.60 -4.24 -5.95
C ILE A 38 5.10 -4.36 -6.15
N SER A 39 4.33 -3.98 -5.14
CA SER A 39 2.88 -3.87 -5.21
C SER A 39 2.48 -2.53 -5.83
N LEU A 40 1.86 -2.58 -7.00
CA LEU A 40 1.26 -1.44 -7.66
C LEU A 40 -0.21 -1.30 -7.25
N TYR A 41 -0.41 -0.52 -6.18
CA TYR A 41 -1.73 -0.15 -5.70
C TYR A 41 -2.38 0.94 -6.56
N ASN A 42 -3.71 0.93 -6.61
CA ASN A 42 -4.48 2.03 -7.16
C ASN A 42 -4.29 3.32 -6.34
N VAL A 43 -4.58 4.47 -6.94
CA VAL A 43 -4.40 5.80 -6.32
C VAL A 43 -5.27 5.95 -5.07
N ILE A 44 -6.47 5.37 -5.07
CA ILE A 44 -7.42 5.46 -3.96
C ILE A 44 -6.83 4.84 -2.68
N PHE A 45 -6.26 3.64 -2.78
CA PHE A 45 -5.58 2.98 -1.68
C PHE A 45 -4.38 3.79 -1.17
N LYS A 46 -3.62 4.40 -2.09
CA LYS A 46 -2.50 5.28 -1.71
C LYS A 46 -2.97 6.49 -0.91
N ILE A 47 -4.09 7.10 -1.31
CA ILE A 47 -4.70 8.22 -0.57
C ILE A 47 -5.16 7.74 0.81
N ALA A 48 -5.92 6.64 0.90
CA ALA A 48 -6.41 6.10 2.17
C ALA A 48 -5.25 5.79 3.13
N SER A 49 -4.22 5.09 2.65
CA SER A 49 -3.03 4.74 3.41
C SER A 49 -2.28 5.98 3.91
N LYS A 50 -2.19 7.02 3.08
CA LYS A 50 -1.53 8.28 3.46
C LYS A 50 -2.30 9.04 4.54
N VAL A 51 -3.64 9.06 4.46
CA VAL A 51 -4.49 9.67 5.49
C VAL A 51 -4.32 8.92 6.81
N LEU A 52 -4.34 7.59 6.81
CA LEU A 52 -4.10 6.78 8.01
C LEU A 52 -2.71 7.04 8.60
N ALA A 53 -1.65 7.03 7.78
CA ALA A 53 -0.30 7.33 8.24
C ALA A 53 -0.17 8.74 8.86
N ASN A 54 -0.84 9.74 8.29
CA ASN A 54 -0.85 11.10 8.84
C ASN A 54 -1.60 11.18 10.18
N ARG A 55 -2.70 10.42 10.35
CA ARG A 55 -3.41 10.31 11.63
C ARG A 55 -2.55 9.61 12.69
N LEU A 56 -1.92 8.49 12.33
CA LEU A 56 -1.02 7.74 13.21
C LEU A 56 0.19 8.56 13.65
N LYS A 57 0.74 9.39 12.76
CA LYS A 57 1.88 10.26 13.06
C LYS A 57 1.64 11.16 14.28
N LEU A 58 0.39 11.57 14.54
CA LEU A 58 0.06 12.43 15.67
C LEU A 58 0.10 11.70 17.02
N ILE A 59 -0.22 10.40 17.04
CA ILE A 59 -0.30 9.60 18.26
C ILE A 59 0.97 8.79 18.53
N LEU A 60 1.81 8.58 17.50
CA LEU A 60 3.02 7.77 17.60
C LEU A 60 3.98 8.23 18.72
N PRO A 61 4.21 9.53 18.95
CA PRO A 61 5.10 10.00 20.03
C PRO A 61 4.62 9.65 21.45
N ASP A 62 3.32 9.40 21.62
CA ASP A 62 2.75 9.06 22.93
C ASP A 62 2.76 7.55 23.20
N ILE A 63 3.08 6.73 22.19
CA ILE A 63 3.00 5.26 22.23
C ILE A 63 4.41 4.63 22.27
N ILE A 64 5.44 5.33 21.78
CA ILE A 64 6.83 4.83 21.69
C ILE A 64 7.81 5.92 22.13
#